data_AF-A0A661SLW4-F1
#
_entry.id   AF-A0A661SLW4-F1
#
_cell.length_a   1.000
_cell.length_b   1.000
_cell.length_c   1.000
_cell.angle_alpha   90.00
_cell.angle_beta   90.00
_cell.angle_gamma   90.00
#
_symmetry.space_group_name_H-M   'P 1'
#
loop_
_entity.id
_entity.type
_entity.pdbx_description
1 polymer ?
#
loop_
_entity_poly.entity_id
_entity_poly.type
_entity_poly.pdbx_seq_one_letter_code
_entity_poly.pdbx_strand_id
1 'polypeptide(L)'
;MTKLIQSLIIGGIGAVLAISLWFPGWLDSWEARTWDWRVSLMAKPGIATDDIRLILMDQNSLDWAKEESGLMWPWPREVYAAITNYCQRSGVKALAFDVLFTEPSGYGVEDDERFGAAISAFGRFAAGSVFLGQTAGSETSWPTDFPAPKLKIIGLEKWLSLTGSDEILFPKAAMPIPELAKNAATICNVHIDPDPDGVYRRIRPFNIFDGRPLLSTGLGAYLAGNPDANASILPGRFTLDGKDIPIDRNADAVLRYRGPSGTHKAYSAAAVLQSEIRLLSGEEPVIREENVFKDKYVFFGFSAPGLYDLRPAPVGGVYAGVEIHATQLDNFLSDDFMHISPAWL
;
A
#
# COMPACT_ATOMS: atom_id res chain seq x y z
N MET A 1 22.93 57.48 -3.66
CA MET A 1 23.07 56.02 -3.49
C MET A 1 23.62 55.44 -4.79
N THR A 2 24.74 54.71 -4.77
CA THR A 2 25.31 54.13 -6.01
C THR A 2 24.40 53.04 -6.57
N LYS A 3 24.42 52.82 -7.89
CA LYS A 3 23.62 51.77 -8.56
C LYS A 3 23.84 50.39 -7.92
N LEU A 4 25.06 50.12 -7.45
CA LEU A 4 25.41 48.91 -6.72
C LEU A 4 24.57 48.73 -5.43
N ILE A 5 24.41 49.79 -4.62
CA ILE A 5 23.63 49.73 -3.38
C ILE A 5 22.14 49.53 -3.71
N GLN A 6 21.63 50.16 -4.77
CA GLN A 6 20.25 49.93 -5.23
C GLN A 6 20.01 48.48 -5.64
N SER A 7 20.93 47.88 -6.42
CA SER A 7 20.84 46.47 -6.81
C SER A 7 20.91 45.52 -5.60
N LEU A 8 21.78 45.79 -4.64
CA LEU A 8 21.88 45.00 -3.40
C LEU A 8 20.60 45.09 -2.56
N ILE A 9 20.00 46.28 -2.44
CA ILE A 9 18.74 46.46 -1.71
C ILE A 9 17.60 45.72 -2.41
N ILE A 10 17.47 45.83 -3.74
CA ILE A 10 16.42 45.14 -4.50
C ILE A 10 16.59 43.62 -4.39
N GLY A 11 17.82 43.12 -4.56
CA GLY A 11 18.12 41.70 -4.40
C GLY A 11 17.83 41.20 -2.98
N GLY A 12 18.20 41.99 -1.96
CA GLY A 12 17.91 41.68 -0.56
C GLY A 12 16.41 41.64 -0.26
N ILE A 13 15.63 42.61 -0.74
CA ILE A 13 14.17 42.61 -0.61
C ILE A 13 13.57 41.38 -1.30
N GLY A 14 14.03 41.07 -2.52
CA GLY A 14 13.59 39.88 -3.25
C GLY A 14 13.88 38.59 -2.50
N ALA A 15 15.07 38.44 -1.93
CA ALA A 15 15.46 37.27 -1.15
C ALA A 15 14.64 37.16 0.14
N VAL A 16 14.44 38.26 0.88
CA VAL A 16 13.60 38.28 2.08
C VAL A 16 12.16 37.91 1.74
N LEU A 17 11.61 38.46 0.65
CA LEU A 17 10.27 38.10 0.19
C LEU A 17 10.19 36.61 -0.14
N ALA A 18 11.11 36.07 -0.94
CA ALA A 18 11.13 34.65 -1.28
C ALA A 18 11.22 33.76 -0.04
N ILE A 19 12.11 34.05 0.91
CA ILE A 19 12.25 33.31 2.17
C ILE A 19 10.97 33.43 3.01
N SER A 20 10.35 34.62 3.06
CA SER A 20 9.12 34.84 3.84
C SER A 20 7.90 34.10 3.27
N LEU A 21 7.86 33.86 1.96
CA LEU A 21 6.83 33.05 1.31
C LEU A 21 7.13 31.55 1.44
N TRP A 22 8.40 31.17 1.36
CA TRP A 22 8.84 29.78 1.40
C TRP A 22 8.84 29.17 2.80
N PHE A 23 9.34 29.88 3.81
CA PHE A 23 9.46 29.38 5.18
C PHE A 23 8.11 28.91 5.81
N PRO A 24 6.98 29.61 5.65
CA PRO A 24 5.68 29.14 6.12
C PRO A 24 5.00 28.14 5.16
N GLY A 25 5.65 27.74 4.06
CA GLY A 25 5.09 26.78 3.09
C GLY A 25 4.04 27.36 2.14
N TRP A 26 3.93 28.69 1.99
CA TRP A 26 2.91 29.28 1.10
C TRP A 26 3.13 28.97 -0.38
N LEU A 27 4.33 28.53 -0.74
CA LEU A 27 4.67 28.08 -2.10
C LEU A 27 4.47 26.57 -2.29
N ASP A 28 4.20 25.78 -1.25
CA ASP A 28 4.17 24.32 -1.33
C ASP A 28 3.05 23.81 -2.26
N SER A 29 1.88 24.46 -2.24
CA SER A 29 0.79 24.12 -3.15
C SER A 29 1.13 24.40 -4.62
N TRP A 30 1.93 25.44 -4.88
CA TRP A 30 2.41 25.72 -6.24
C TRP A 30 3.51 24.73 -6.64
N GLU A 31 4.40 24.41 -5.72
CA GLU A 31 5.45 23.41 -5.95
C GLU A 31 4.84 22.03 -6.25
N ALA A 32 3.84 21.58 -5.49
CA ALA A 32 3.14 20.32 -5.73
C ALA A 32 2.52 20.24 -7.14
N ARG A 33 1.87 21.32 -7.60
CA ARG A 33 1.29 21.37 -8.95
C ARG A 33 2.36 21.33 -10.04
N THR A 34 3.45 22.08 -9.87
CA THR A 34 4.55 22.05 -10.85
C THR A 34 5.34 20.75 -10.80
N TRP A 35 5.41 20.09 -9.64
CA TRP A 35 5.91 18.72 -9.49
C TRP A 35 5.10 17.77 -10.34
N ASP A 36 3.77 17.74 -10.21
CA ASP A 36 2.90 16.87 -11.01
C ASP A 36 3.08 17.11 -12.50
N TRP A 37 3.18 18.37 -12.89
CA TRP A 37 3.42 18.73 -14.29
C TRP A 37 4.77 18.21 -14.79
N ARG A 38 5.84 18.32 -13.98
CA ARG A 38 7.15 17.75 -14.30
C ARG A 38 7.13 16.23 -14.34
N VAL A 39 6.42 15.57 -13.42
CA VAL A 39 6.27 14.11 -13.43
C VAL A 39 5.51 13.67 -14.68
N SER A 40 4.34 14.26 -14.93
CA SER A 40 3.51 13.92 -16.09
C SER A 40 4.21 14.19 -17.44
N LEU A 41 4.98 15.27 -17.57
CA LEU A 41 5.67 15.62 -18.82
C LEU A 41 7.05 14.99 -18.99
N MET A 42 7.82 14.87 -17.91
CA MET A 42 9.26 14.59 -17.98
C MET A 42 9.64 13.25 -17.33
N ALA A 43 8.82 12.71 -16.42
CA ALA A 43 9.05 11.36 -15.93
C ALA A 43 8.61 10.38 -17.02
N LYS A 44 9.57 9.85 -17.78
CA LYS A 44 9.31 8.65 -18.58
C LYS A 44 8.80 7.56 -17.62
N PRO A 45 7.74 6.81 -17.98
CA PRO A 45 7.34 5.65 -17.21
C PRO A 45 8.58 4.80 -16.91
N GLY A 46 8.89 4.64 -15.62
CA GLY A 46 10.00 3.82 -15.18
C GLY A 46 9.71 2.35 -15.47
N ILE A 47 10.75 1.54 -15.64
CA ILE A 47 10.56 0.09 -15.71
C ILE A 47 10.07 -0.37 -14.34
N ALA A 48 8.83 -0.83 -14.26
CA ALA A 48 8.30 -1.48 -13.06
C ALA A 48 8.99 -2.84 -12.88
N THR A 49 9.19 -3.24 -11.63
CA THR A 49 9.74 -4.57 -11.36
C THR A 49 8.80 -5.66 -11.85
N ASP A 50 9.36 -6.74 -12.39
CA ASP A 50 8.57 -7.92 -12.75
C ASP A 50 8.19 -8.76 -11.52
N ASP A 51 8.65 -8.41 -10.32
CA ASP A 51 8.42 -9.18 -9.08
C ASP A 51 7.01 -9.01 -8.49
N ILE A 52 6.18 -8.14 -9.08
CA ILE A 52 4.84 -7.81 -8.58
C ILE A 52 3.77 -8.21 -9.60
N ARG A 53 2.66 -8.75 -9.10
CA ARG A 53 1.42 -9.00 -9.86
C ARG A 53 0.21 -8.47 -9.12
N LEU A 54 -0.80 -8.06 -9.87
CA LEU A 54 -2.09 -7.67 -9.35
C LEU A 54 -3.17 -8.69 -9.75
N ILE A 55 -4.07 -8.99 -8.84
CA ILE A 55 -5.33 -9.66 -9.11
C ILE A 55 -6.42 -8.63 -8.84
N LEU A 56 -7.06 -8.15 -9.90
CA LEU A 56 -8.03 -7.08 -9.83
C LEU A 56 -9.44 -7.62 -10.01
N MET A 57 -10.32 -7.29 -9.09
CA MET A 57 -11.75 -7.48 -9.29
C MET A 57 -12.29 -6.31 -10.11
N ASP A 58 -12.28 -6.52 -11.43
CA ASP A 58 -12.80 -5.59 -12.44
C ASP A 58 -14.30 -5.83 -12.70
N GLN A 59 -14.91 -4.99 -13.55
CA GLN A 59 -16.32 -5.15 -13.91
C GLN A 59 -16.58 -6.51 -14.60
N ASN A 60 -15.66 -6.96 -15.45
CA ASN A 60 -15.75 -8.26 -16.11
C ASN A 60 -15.79 -9.40 -15.10
N SER A 61 -15.06 -9.28 -13.98
CA SER A 61 -15.06 -10.28 -12.92
C SER A 61 -16.42 -10.38 -12.23
N LEU A 62 -17.06 -9.24 -11.94
CA LEU A 62 -18.40 -9.18 -11.38
C LEU A 62 -19.45 -9.74 -12.34
N ASP A 63 -19.38 -9.36 -13.60
CA ASP A 63 -20.31 -9.81 -14.64
C ASP A 63 -20.19 -11.33 -14.85
N TRP A 64 -18.96 -11.84 -14.97
CA TRP A 64 -18.68 -13.28 -15.06
C TRP A 64 -19.24 -14.06 -13.86
N ALA A 65 -18.97 -13.60 -12.63
CA ALA A 65 -19.43 -14.30 -11.42
C ALA A 65 -20.97 -14.33 -11.33
N LYS A 66 -21.62 -13.26 -11.77
CA LYS A 66 -23.08 -13.18 -11.85
C LYS A 66 -23.65 -14.11 -12.93
N GLU A 67 -23.06 -14.13 -14.12
CA GLU A 67 -23.54 -14.92 -15.26
C GLU A 67 -23.33 -16.43 -15.06
N GLU A 68 -22.15 -16.84 -14.59
CA GLU A 68 -21.78 -18.25 -14.49
C GLU A 68 -22.23 -18.90 -13.18
N SER A 69 -22.26 -18.16 -12.08
CA SER A 69 -22.51 -18.71 -10.74
C SER A 69 -23.65 -18.02 -9.99
N GLY A 70 -24.30 -17.01 -10.58
CA GLY A 70 -25.34 -16.24 -9.91
C GLY A 70 -24.84 -15.43 -8.71
N LEU A 71 -23.52 -15.28 -8.54
CA LEU A 71 -22.93 -14.60 -7.40
C LEU A 71 -23.16 -13.10 -7.51
N MET A 72 -23.67 -12.52 -6.42
CA MET A 72 -23.88 -11.07 -6.29
C MET A 72 -22.82 -10.45 -5.39
N TRP A 73 -22.56 -9.16 -5.59
CA TRP A 73 -21.75 -8.39 -4.67
C TRP A 73 -22.50 -8.17 -3.34
N PRO A 74 -21.85 -8.29 -2.17
CA PRO A 74 -20.47 -8.72 -1.94
C PRO A 74 -20.25 -10.24 -2.11
N TRP A 75 -19.09 -10.59 -2.67
CA TRP A 75 -18.70 -11.99 -2.85
C TRP A 75 -18.46 -12.71 -1.51
N PRO A 76 -18.83 -14.01 -1.41
CA PRO A 76 -18.56 -14.81 -0.23
C PRO A 76 -17.05 -15.05 -0.06
N ARG A 77 -16.65 -15.36 1.18
CA ARG A 77 -15.27 -15.61 1.60
C ARG A 77 -14.64 -16.80 0.88
N GLU A 78 -15.43 -17.80 0.52
CA GLU A 78 -14.99 -18.94 -0.28
C GLU A 78 -14.37 -18.54 -1.63
N VAL A 79 -14.82 -17.42 -2.24
CA VAL A 79 -14.23 -16.93 -3.49
C VAL A 79 -12.81 -16.41 -3.25
N TYR A 80 -12.61 -15.68 -2.15
CA TYR A 80 -11.28 -15.23 -1.74
C TYR A 80 -10.39 -16.41 -1.32
N ALA A 81 -10.95 -17.46 -0.71
CA ALA A 81 -10.25 -18.70 -0.42
C ALA A 81 -9.76 -19.38 -1.70
N ALA A 82 -10.57 -19.43 -2.76
CA ALA A 82 -10.17 -19.98 -4.06
C ALA A 82 -9.03 -19.19 -4.71
N ILE A 83 -9.05 -17.86 -4.62
CA ILE A 83 -7.94 -17.01 -5.09
C ILE A 83 -6.66 -17.30 -4.30
N THR A 84 -6.75 -17.45 -2.97
CA THR A 84 -5.60 -17.81 -2.12
C THR A 84 -5.06 -19.19 -2.48
N ASN A 85 -5.92 -20.18 -2.70
CA ASN A 85 -5.52 -21.52 -3.11
C ASN A 85 -4.81 -21.53 -4.47
N TYR A 86 -5.30 -20.75 -5.44
CA TYR A 86 -4.61 -20.58 -6.72
C TYR A 86 -3.22 -19.96 -6.56
N CYS A 87 -3.09 -18.93 -5.71
CA CYS A 87 -1.81 -18.30 -5.42
C CYS A 87 -0.84 -19.28 -4.75
N GLN A 88 -1.33 -20.09 -3.81
CA GLN A 88 -0.56 -21.15 -3.18
C GLN A 88 -0.06 -22.17 -4.21
N ARG A 89 -0.95 -22.67 -5.07
CA ARG A 89 -0.65 -23.62 -6.15
C ARG A 89 0.37 -23.08 -7.15
N SER A 90 0.29 -21.79 -7.43
CA SER A 90 1.15 -21.10 -8.39
C SER A 90 2.51 -20.69 -7.81
N GLY A 91 2.79 -21.00 -6.55
CA GLY A 91 4.08 -20.70 -5.92
C GLY A 91 4.32 -19.22 -5.64
N VAL A 92 3.25 -18.45 -5.36
CA VAL A 92 3.34 -17.03 -4.98
C VAL A 92 4.24 -16.85 -3.75
N LYS A 93 5.06 -15.79 -3.75
CA LYS A 93 5.97 -15.48 -2.65
C LYS A 93 5.23 -14.93 -1.43
N ALA A 94 4.31 -13.99 -1.65
CA ALA A 94 3.39 -13.49 -0.64
C ALA A 94 2.12 -12.93 -1.30
N LEU A 95 1.01 -12.97 -0.56
CA LEU A 95 -0.29 -12.51 -1.00
C LEU A 95 -0.81 -11.46 -0.02
N ALA A 96 -1.18 -10.29 -0.52
CA ALA A 96 -1.78 -9.21 0.25
C ALA A 96 -3.11 -8.81 -0.36
N PHE A 97 -4.11 -8.59 0.47
CA PHE A 97 -5.40 -8.08 0.02
C PHE A 97 -5.50 -6.61 0.38
N ASP A 98 -6.11 -5.81 -0.47
CA ASP A 98 -6.52 -4.43 -0.19
C ASP A 98 -8.05 -4.40 -0.07
N VAL A 99 -8.56 -5.10 0.95
CA VAL A 99 -10.01 -5.34 1.16
C VAL A 99 -10.30 -5.44 2.65
N LEU A 100 -11.18 -4.57 3.16
CA LEU A 100 -11.59 -4.58 4.57
C LEU A 100 -12.50 -5.78 4.91
N PHE A 101 -12.07 -6.60 5.86
CA PHE A 101 -12.82 -7.75 6.38
C PHE A 101 -13.25 -7.54 7.84
N THR A 102 -13.85 -6.39 8.12
CA THR A 102 -14.17 -5.93 9.49
C THR A 102 -15.44 -6.54 10.07
N GLU A 103 -16.23 -7.23 9.24
CA GLU A 103 -17.51 -7.83 9.60
C GLU A 103 -17.55 -9.30 9.20
N PRO A 104 -18.25 -10.16 9.99
CA PRO A 104 -18.50 -11.54 9.62
C PRO A 104 -19.21 -11.65 8.27
N SER A 105 -18.98 -12.76 7.57
CA SER A 105 -19.63 -13.03 6.31
C SER A 105 -21.15 -13.14 6.45
N GLY A 106 -21.88 -12.52 5.52
CA GLY A 106 -23.32 -12.71 5.37
C GLY A 106 -23.71 -14.14 4.96
N TYR A 107 -22.75 -14.97 4.56
CA TYR A 107 -22.94 -16.36 4.16
C TYR A 107 -22.72 -17.36 5.32
N GLY A 108 -22.46 -16.86 6.53
CA GLY A 108 -22.31 -17.66 7.75
C GLY A 108 -20.86 -17.87 8.17
N VAL A 109 -20.69 -18.37 9.40
CA VAL A 109 -19.37 -18.53 10.04
C VAL A 109 -18.46 -19.49 9.27
N GLU A 110 -19.01 -20.55 8.68
CA GLU A 110 -18.25 -21.53 7.89
C GLU A 110 -17.54 -20.86 6.68
N ASP A 111 -18.12 -19.81 6.12
CA ASP A 111 -17.52 -19.06 5.00
C ASP A 111 -16.24 -18.33 5.47
N ASP A 112 -16.29 -17.64 6.61
CA ASP A 112 -15.12 -17.00 7.22
C ASP A 112 -14.06 -18.03 7.63
N GLU A 113 -14.47 -19.17 8.20
CA GLU A 113 -13.57 -20.27 8.59
C GLU A 113 -12.85 -20.87 7.38
N ARG A 114 -13.55 -21.07 6.25
CA ARG A 114 -12.95 -21.57 5.00
C ARG A 114 -11.86 -20.65 4.48
N PHE A 115 -12.09 -19.33 4.52
CA PHE A 115 -11.07 -18.38 4.11
C PHE A 115 -9.90 -18.31 5.10
N GLY A 116 -10.18 -18.33 6.40
CA GLY A 116 -9.15 -18.45 7.44
C GLY A 116 -8.28 -19.71 7.24
N ALA A 117 -8.88 -20.85 6.91
CA ALA A 117 -8.17 -22.10 6.63
C ALA A 117 -7.27 -21.99 5.38
N ALA A 118 -7.75 -21.36 4.29
CA ALA A 118 -6.93 -21.13 3.10
C ALA A 118 -5.74 -20.20 3.39
N ILE A 119 -5.96 -19.13 4.17
CA ILE A 119 -4.89 -18.24 4.64
C ILE A 119 -3.84 -19.01 5.45
N SER A 120 -4.32 -19.85 6.39
CA SER A 120 -3.46 -20.69 7.25
C SER A 120 -2.61 -21.66 6.42
N ALA A 121 -3.22 -22.32 5.43
CA ALA A 121 -2.54 -23.24 4.53
C ALA A 121 -1.50 -22.56 3.63
N PHE A 122 -1.75 -21.32 3.22
CA PHE A 122 -0.80 -20.55 2.42
C PHE A 122 0.40 -20.05 3.24
N GLY A 123 0.17 -19.62 4.48
CA GLY A 123 1.20 -19.27 5.47
C GLY A 123 2.01 -17.99 5.20
N ARG A 124 1.87 -17.37 4.04
CA ARG A 124 2.58 -16.13 3.62
C ARG A 124 1.61 -15.00 3.25
N PHE A 125 0.46 -15.00 3.91
CA PHE A 125 -0.59 -14.01 3.72
C PHE A 125 -0.33 -12.77 4.58
N ALA A 126 -0.21 -11.61 3.94
CA ALA A 126 -0.31 -10.33 4.61
C ALA A 126 -1.79 -9.99 4.74
N ALA A 127 -2.33 -10.04 5.97
CA ALA A 127 -3.66 -9.54 6.24
C ALA A 127 -3.66 -8.02 6.08
N GLY A 128 -3.93 -7.57 4.86
CA GLY A 128 -4.04 -6.17 4.49
C GLY A 128 -5.47 -5.71 4.66
N SER A 129 -5.86 -5.37 5.89
CA SER A 129 -7.10 -4.62 6.09
C SER A 129 -7.32 -4.06 7.48
N VAL A 130 -6.25 -3.75 8.23
CA VAL A 130 -6.45 -2.85 9.36
C VAL A 130 -6.61 -1.44 8.80
N PHE A 131 -7.79 -0.88 8.96
CA PHE A 131 -7.98 0.54 8.74
C PHE A 131 -7.70 1.27 10.06
N LEU A 132 -6.65 2.08 10.08
CA LEU A 132 -6.34 2.92 11.23
C LEU A 132 -7.07 4.25 11.08
N GLY A 133 -7.72 4.69 12.15
CA GLY A 133 -8.55 5.90 12.11
C GLY A 133 -8.29 6.81 13.30
N GLN A 134 -8.37 8.11 13.04
CA GLN A 134 -8.39 9.12 14.11
C GLN A 134 -9.73 9.13 14.84
N THR A 135 -10.82 8.89 14.10
CA THR A 135 -12.19 8.89 14.63
C THR A 135 -12.95 7.59 14.37
N ALA A 136 -12.58 6.85 13.33
CA ALA A 136 -13.20 5.60 12.89
C ALA A 136 -12.42 4.36 13.36
N GLY A 137 -13.13 3.24 13.54
CA GLY A 137 -12.59 1.99 14.09
C GLY A 137 -13.32 1.57 15.37
N SER A 138 -13.54 0.27 15.52
CA SER A 138 -14.19 -0.32 16.71
C SER A 138 -13.20 -0.48 17.86
N GLU A 139 -11.94 -0.79 17.55
CA GLU A 139 -10.92 -1.12 18.54
C GLU A 139 -10.17 0.12 18.99
N THR A 140 -9.92 0.24 20.30
CA THR A 140 -9.07 1.26 20.92
C THR A 140 -7.80 0.69 21.55
N SER A 141 -7.66 -0.64 21.54
CA SER A 141 -6.50 -1.38 22.03
C SER A 141 -6.29 -2.62 21.16
N TRP A 142 -5.10 -3.19 21.21
CA TRP A 142 -4.80 -4.42 20.46
C TRP A 142 -5.66 -5.58 20.99
N PRO A 143 -6.49 -6.24 20.17
CA PRO A 143 -7.30 -7.36 20.62
C PRO A 143 -6.43 -8.49 21.18
N THR A 144 -6.81 -9.05 22.34
CA THR A 144 -6.02 -10.06 23.06
C THR A 144 -5.78 -11.33 22.26
N ASP A 145 -6.73 -11.65 21.40
CA ASP A 145 -6.76 -12.88 20.62
C ASP A 145 -5.97 -12.77 19.31
N PHE A 146 -5.42 -11.59 19.01
CA PHE A 146 -4.76 -11.30 17.75
C PHE A 146 -3.24 -11.45 17.89
N PRO A 147 -2.56 -12.06 16.91
CA PRO A 147 -1.12 -12.22 16.96
C PRO A 147 -0.45 -10.84 17.00
N ALA A 148 0.47 -10.64 17.95
CA ALA A 148 1.23 -9.39 18.02
C ALA A 148 2.07 -9.20 16.74
N PRO A 149 2.23 -7.96 16.24
CA PRO A 149 3.14 -7.69 15.14
C PRO A 149 4.55 -8.18 15.49
N LYS A 150 5.11 -9.05 14.64
CA LYS A 150 6.44 -9.65 14.87
C LYS A 150 7.57 -8.64 14.66
N LEU A 151 7.38 -7.69 13.76
CA LEU A 151 8.39 -6.69 13.40
C LEU A 151 8.58 -5.69 14.54
N LYS A 152 9.81 -5.58 15.04
CA LYS A 152 10.23 -4.50 15.93
C LYS A 152 11.01 -3.47 15.12
N ILE A 153 10.70 -2.19 15.30
CA ILE A 153 11.44 -1.08 14.70
C ILE A 153 12.45 -0.57 15.71
N ILE A 154 13.73 -0.88 15.49
CA ILE A 154 14.83 -0.43 16.35
C ILE A 154 14.96 1.09 16.25
N GLY A 155 14.97 1.77 17.40
CA GLY A 155 15.11 3.24 17.47
C GLY A 155 13.80 4.03 17.42
N LEU A 156 12.64 3.35 17.36
CA LEU A 156 11.33 3.99 17.22
C LEU A 156 11.01 5.00 18.34
N GLU A 157 11.18 4.60 19.61
CA GLU A 157 10.92 5.50 20.76
C GLU A 157 11.78 6.77 20.71
N LYS A 158 13.07 6.61 20.39
CA LYS A 158 13.99 7.74 20.24
C LYS A 158 13.57 8.63 19.08
N TRP A 159 13.20 8.05 17.94
CA TRP A 159 12.75 8.81 16.78
C TRP A 159 11.48 9.61 17.09
N LEU A 160 10.46 8.99 17.69
CA LEU A 160 9.22 9.65 18.13
C LEU A 160 9.51 10.83 19.06
N SER A 161 10.42 10.66 20.02
CA SER A 161 10.79 11.74 20.95
C SER A 161 11.49 12.92 20.27
N LEU A 162 12.16 12.70 19.13
CA LEU A 162 12.89 13.72 18.39
C LEU A 162 12.00 14.46 17.37
N THR A 163 11.05 13.74 16.76
CA THR A 163 10.23 14.29 15.67
C THR A 163 8.89 14.84 16.16
N GLY A 164 8.35 14.33 17.26
CA GLY A 164 7.02 14.71 17.76
C GLY A 164 5.89 14.33 16.79
N SER A 165 6.07 13.24 16.03
CA SER A 165 5.17 12.85 14.93
C SER A 165 3.87 12.21 15.46
N ASP A 166 2.97 13.03 15.97
CA ASP A 166 1.66 12.54 16.42
C ASP A 166 0.79 12.03 15.24
N GLU A 167 1.10 12.44 14.00
CA GLU A 167 0.38 12.01 12.78
C GLU A 167 0.47 10.50 12.51
N ILE A 168 1.51 9.83 13.00
CA ILE A 168 1.65 8.37 12.82
C ILE A 168 0.97 7.57 13.92
N LEU A 169 0.42 8.24 14.94
CA LEU A 169 -0.27 7.63 16.06
C LEU A 169 -1.77 7.60 15.78
N PHE A 170 -2.34 6.40 15.79
CA PHE A 170 -3.76 6.20 15.58
C PHE A 170 -4.42 5.67 16.85
N PRO A 171 -5.46 6.33 17.36
CA PRO A 171 -6.16 5.92 18.57
C PRO A 171 -7.16 4.77 18.32
N LYS A 172 -7.53 4.52 17.06
CA LYS A 172 -8.53 3.53 16.69
C LYS A 172 -8.11 2.67 15.51
N ALA A 173 -8.61 1.44 15.50
CA ALA A 173 -8.44 0.50 14.40
C ALA A 173 -9.78 -0.18 14.08
N ALA A 174 -10.08 -0.33 12.79
CA ALA A 174 -11.03 -1.32 12.31
C ALA A 174 -10.21 -2.58 11.98
N MET A 175 -10.34 -3.59 12.83
CA MET A 175 -9.61 -4.85 12.70
C MET A 175 -10.37 -5.83 11.81
N PRO A 176 -9.66 -6.70 11.06
CA PRO A 176 -10.32 -7.81 10.38
C PRO A 176 -10.89 -8.80 11.41
N ILE A 177 -11.83 -9.62 10.97
CA ILE A 177 -12.40 -10.69 11.79
C ILE A 177 -11.31 -11.66 12.31
N PRO A 178 -11.50 -12.27 13.50
CA PRO A 178 -10.50 -13.13 14.14
C PRO A 178 -10.03 -14.30 13.27
N GLU A 179 -10.91 -14.88 12.47
CA GLU A 179 -10.68 -16.02 11.56
C GLU A 179 -9.58 -15.70 10.53
N LEU A 180 -9.46 -14.43 10.12
CA LEU A 180 -8.45 -13.98 9.18
C LEU A 180 -7.20 -13.51 9.94
N ALA A 181 -7.40 -12.70 10.99
CA ALA A 181 -6.30 -12.09 11.74
C ALA A 181 -5.36 -13.13 12.37
N LYS A 182 -5.92 -14.22 12.92
CA LYS A 182 -5.15 -15.29 13.59
C LYS A 182 -4.33 -16.14 12.62
N ASN A 183 -4.80 -16.28 11.38
CA ASN A 183 -4.17 -17.12 10.36
C ASN A 183 -3.16 -16.37 9.50
N ALA A 184 -3.18 -15.03 9.52
CA ALA A 184 -2.27 -14.21 8.73
C ALA A 184 -0.82 -14.28 9.23
N ALA A 185 0.14 -14.22 8.29
CA ALA A 185 1.55 -14.16 8.61
C ALA A 185 1.93 -12.83 9.29
N THR A 186 1.29 -11.74 8.85
CA THR A 186 1.44 -10.39 9.40
C THR A 186 0.15 -9.60 9.17
N ILE A 187 -0.14 -8.67 10.08
CA ILE A 187 -1.26 -7.74 9.99
C ILE A 187 -0.72 -6.40 9.50
N CYS A 188 -1.36 -5.83 8.47
CA CYS A 188 -0.91 -4.62 7.79
C CYS A 188 -2.00 -3.54 7.81
N ASN A 189 -1.57 -2.28 7.74
CA ASN A 189 -2.47 -1.15 7.64
C ASN A 189 -2.65 -0.72 6.18
N VAL A 190 -3.90 -0.50 5.78
CA VAL A 190 -4.27 -0.01 4.44
C VAL A 190 -4.43 1.53 4.41
N HIS A 191 -4.15 2.20 5.53
CA HIS A 191 -4.35 3.64 5.63
C HIS A 191 -3.34 4.39 4.76
N ILE A 192 -3.83 5.28 3.91
CA ILE A 192 -3.03 6.19 3.11
C ILE A 192 -3.67 7.57 3.17
N ASP A 193 -2.87 8.58 3.49
CA ASP A 193 -3.28 9.98 3.45
C ASP A 193 -2.85 10.62 2.13
N PRO A 194 -3.70 11.47 1.51
CA PRO A 194 -3.27 12.31 0.42
C PRO A 194 -2.39 13.46 0.94
N ASP A 195 -1.61 14.05 0.04
CA ASP A 195 -1.01 15.37 0.28
C ASP A 195 -2.14 16.43 0.49
N PRO A 196 -1.83 17.63 1.03
CA PRO A 196 -2.84 18.65 1.32
C PRO A 196 -3.74 19.07 0.15
N ASP A 197 -3.33 18.80 -1.09
CA ASP A 197 -4.12 19.07 -2.30
C ASP A 197 -4.96 17.87 -2.79
N GLY A 198 -4.98 16.77 -2.04
CA GLY A 198 -5.79 15.58 -2.33
C GLY A 198 -5.10 14.54 -3.22
N VAL A 199 -3.84 14.76 -3.61
CA VAL A 199 -3.09 13.84 -4.48
C VAL A 199 -2.21 12.92 -3.64
N TYR A 200 -2.23 11.63 -3.96
CA TYR A 200 -1.42 10.62 -3.28
C TYR A 200 -0.02 10.62 -3.89
N ARG A 201 0.91 11.39 -3.30
CA ARG A 201 2.32 11.39 -3.72
C ARG A 201 3.22 10.66 -2.73
N ARG A 202 2.76 10.50 -1.50
CA ARG A 202 3.51 9.97 -0.37
C ARG A 202 2.78 8.79 0.24
N ILE A 203 3.54 7.95 0.92
CA ILE A 203 3.02 6.85 1.73
C ILE A 203 3.89 6.66 2.96
N ARG A 204 3.26 6.34 4.09
CA ARG A 204 3.99 5.97 5.31
C ARG A 204 4.39 4.49 5.24
N PRO A 205 5.67 4.14 5.48
CA PRO A 205 6.10 2.76 5.62
C PRO A 205 5.34 2.02 6.73
N PHE A 206 5.02 2.71 7.83
CA PHE A 206 4.30 2.18 8.97
C PHE A 206 3.49 3.25 9.70
N ASN A 207 2.50 2.80 10.47
CA ASN A 207 1.72 3.60 11.41
C ASN A 207 1.69 2.88 12.78
N ILE A 208 1.31 3.57 13.85
CA ILE A 208 1.30 3.02 15.21
C ILE A 208 -0.13 2.96 15.74
N PHE A 209 -0.51 1.79 16.24
CA PHE A 209 -1.76 1.59 16.98
C PHE A 209 -1.46 0.79 18.25
N ASP A 210 -1.96 1.26 19.40
CA ASP A 210 -1.71 0.64 20.71
C ASP A 210 -0.20 0.37 20.99
N GLY A 211 0.64 1.35 20.65
CA GLY A 211 2.10 1.27 20.81
C GLY A 211 2.80 0.28 19.86
N ARG A 212 2.08 -0.35 18.92
CA ARG A 212 2.60 -1.36 18.02
C ARG A 212 2.71 -0.80 16.60
N PRO A 213 3.86 -0.94 15.92
CA PRO A 213 4.00 -0.55 14.53
C PRO A 213 3.30 -1.56 13.61
N LEU A 214 2.44 -1.06 12.72
CA LEU A 214 1.88 -1.82 11.60
C LEU A 214 2.49 -1.29 10.31
N LEU A 215 3.10 -2.17 9.51
CA LEU A 215 3.55 -1.80 8.18
C LEU A 215 2.34 -1.50 7.29
N SER A 216 2.54 -0.59 6.34
CA SER A 216 1.66 -0.40 5.19
C SER A 216 1.54 -1.71 4.38
N THR A 217 0.41 -1.92 3.70
CA THR A 217 0.16 -3.17 2.94
C THR A 217 1.28 -3.51 1.95
N GLY A 218 1.90 -2.52 1.30
CA GLY A 218 3.02 -2.73 0.38
C GLY A 218 4.23 -3.41 1.06
N LEU A 219 4.72 -2.84 2.17
CA LEU A 219 5.83 -3.41 2.93
C LEU A 219 5.42 -4.63 3.76
N GLY A 220 4.15 -4.71 4.14
CA GLY A 220 3.56 -5.87 4.79
C GLY A 220 3.60 -7.13 3.92
N ALA A 221 3.31 -6.98 2.62
CA ALA A 221 3.49 -8.06 1.65
C ALA A 221 4.95 -8.53 1.58
N TYR A 222 5.91 -7.60 1.65
CA TYR A 222 7.33 -7.95 1.74
C TYR A 222 7.65 -8.76 3.00
N LEU A 223 7.19 -8.30 4.17
CA LEU A 223 7.40 -8.99 5.44
C LEU A 223 6.77 -10.40 5.47
N ALA A 224 5.59 -10.58 4.86
CA ALA A 224 4.95 -11.89 4.75
C ALA A 224 5.77 -12.89 3.94
N GLY A 225 6.50 -12.42 2.92
CA GLY A 225 7.42 -13.23 2.12
C GLY A 225 8.83 -13.37 2.70
N ASN A 226 9.20 -12.53 3.68
CA ASN A 226 10.51 -12.51 4.33
C ASN A 226 10.34 -12.28 5.85
N PRO A 227 9.89 -13.30 6.61
CA PRO A 227 9.45 -13.14 8.01
C PRO A 227 10.57 -12.75 8.98
N ASP A 228 11.83 -12.96 8.59
CA ASP A 228 13.01 -12.63 9.40
C ASP A 228 13.54 -11.20 9.15
N ALA A 229 12.87 -10.42 8.28
CA ALA A 229 13.25 -9.05 7.99
C ALA A 229 13.28 -8.20 9.28
N ASN A 230 14.33 -7.39 9.40
CA ASN A 230 14.50 -6.47 10.52
C ASN A 230 14.20 -5.04 10.09
N ALA A 231 13.80 -4.19 11.06
CA ALA A 231 13.55 -2.79 10.79
C ALA A 231 14.26 -1.88 11.80
N SER A 232 14.72 -0.73 11.32
CA SER A 232 15.26 0.34 12.16
C SER A 232 14.88 1.70 11.62
N ILE A 233 14.88 2.72 12.47
CA ILE A 233 14.54 4.08 12.08
C ILE A 233 15.51 5.10 12.66
N LEU A 234 15.88 6.06 11.82
CA LEU A 234 16.67 7.23 12.16
C LEU A 234 16.01 8.48 11.53
N PRO A 235 16.33 9.69 12.00
CA PRO A 235 15.83 10.91 11.35
C PRO A 235 16.16 10.90 9.85
N GLY A 236 15.13 11.07 9.01
CA GLY A 236 15.26 11.08 7.56
C GLY A 236 15.26 9.71 6.86
N ARG A 237 15.20 8.60 7.63
CA ARG A 237 15.39 7.25 7.08
C ARG A 237 14.74 6.14 7.88
N PHE A 238 13.99 5.29 7.19
CA PHE A 238 13.50 4.01 7.68
C PHE A 238 14.20 2.88 6.94
N THR A 239 14.83 1.94 7.64
CA THR A 239 15.54 0.81 7.03
C THR A 239 14.74 -0.46 7.27
N LEU A 240 14.47 -1.22 6.20
CA LEU A 240 13.83 -2.54 6.26
C LEU A 240 14.70 -3.54 5.50
N ASP A 241 15.08 -4.64 6.16
CA ASP A 241 15.95 -5.70 5.62
C ASP A 241 17.23 -5.17 4.94
N GLY A 242 17.86 -4.19 5.59
CA GLY A 242 19.09 -3.55 5.11
C GLY A 242 18.91 -2.55 3.96
N LYS A 243 17.69 -2.32 3.46
CA LYS A 243 17.40 -1.29 2.45
C LYS A 243 16.82 -0.03 3.06
N ASP A 244 17.25 1.12 2.57
CA ASP A 244 16.90 2.43 3.10
C ASP A 244 15.71 3.03 2.35
N ILE A 245 14.67 3.41 3.09
CA ILE A 245 13.53 4.19 2.62
C ILE A 245 13.70 5.62 3.15
N PRO A 246 13.96 6.62 2.29
CA PRO A 246 13.98 8.03 2.66
C PRO A 246 12.59 8.44 3.16
N ILE A 247 12.54 9.00 4.36
CA ILE A 247 11.30 9.48 4.97
C ILE A 247 11.47 10.91 5.47
N ASP A 248 10.37 11.66 5.54
CA ASP A 248 10.36 12.93 6.23
C ASP A 248 10.17 12.78 7.76
N ARG A 249 9.85 13.89 8.44
CA ARG A 249 9.61 13.89 9.89
C ARG A 249 8.31 13.19 10.28
N ASN A 250 7.36 13.03 9.37
CA ASN A 250 6.08 12.34 9.59
C ASN A 250 6.13 10.88 9.12
N ALA A 251 7.33 10.36 8.87
CA ALA A 251 7.59 9.05 8.28
C ALA A 251 7.05 8.90 6.85
N ASP A 252 6.72 9.98 6.16
CA ASP A 252 6.21 9.92 4.80
C ASP A 252 7.36 9.72 3.80
N ALA A 253 7.24 8.70 2.95
CA ALA A 253 8.15 8.41 1.85
C ALA A 253 7.52 8.88 0.53
N VAL A 254 8.30 9.53 -0.32
CA VAL A 254 7.81 10.00 -1.63
C VAL A 254 7.86 8.86 -2.64
N LEU A 255 6.71 8.56 -3.25
CA LEU A 255 6.56 7.45 -4.19
C LEU A 255 7.05 7.82 -5.59
N ARG A 256 7.95 7.00 -6.13
CA ARG A 256 8.33 7.02 -7.54
C ARG A 256 7.34 6.19 -8.36
N TYR A 257 6.25 6.83 -8.78
CA TYR A 257 5.29 6.23 -9.71
C TYR A 257 5.98 5.79 -11.00
N ARG A 258 5.64 4.57 -11.45
CA ARG A 258 6.24 3.96 -12.65
C ARG A 258 5.54 4.36 -13.95
N GLY A 259 4.34 4.90 -13.90
CA GLY A 259 3.55 5.25 -15.08
C GLY A 259 2.10 5.57 -14.71
N PRO A 260 1.14 5.57 -15.64
CA PRO A 260 -0.30 5.63 -15.32
C PRO A 260 -0.81 4.30 -14.69
N SER A 261 -2.06 4.26 -14.25
CA SER A 261 -2.71 3.02 -13.78
C SER A 261 -2.59 1.91 -14.85
N GLY A 262 -2.41 0.67 -14.40
CA GLY A 262 -2.12 -0.49 -15.26
C GLY A 262 -0.64 -0.67 -15.59
N THR A 263 0.27 0.04 -14.91
CA THR A 263 1.72 -0.14 -15.10
C THR A 263 2.20 -1.50 -14.58
N HIS A 264 1.71 -1.95 -13.42
CA HIS A 264 1.98 -3.30 -12.91
C HIS A 264 1.10 -4.32 -13.61
N LYS A 265 1.65 -5.50 -13.90
CA LYS A 265 0.91 -6.55 -14.62
C LYS A 265 -0.26 -7.05 -13.77
N ALA A 266 -1.47 -6.91 -14.30
CA ALA A 266 -2.71 -7.27 -13.63
C ALA A 266 -3.46 -8.41 -14.34
N TYR A 267 -4.15 -9.22 -13.56
CA TYR A 267 -5.04 -10.29 -14.00
C TYR A 267 -6.42 -10.07 -13.40
N SER A 268 -7.47 -10.34 -14.15
CA SER A 268 -8.82 -10.28 -13.59
C SER A 268 -9.04 -11.40 -12.57
N ALA A 269 -9.79 -11.10 -11.50
CA ALA A 269 -10.17 -12.10 -10.51
C ALA A 269 -10.93 -13.27 -11.16
N ALA A 270 -11.76 -13.01 -12.17
CA ALA A 270 -12.41 -14.06 -12.95
C ALA A 270 -11.40 -14.99 -13.66
N ALA A 271 -10.34 -14.48 -14.28
CA ALA A 271 -9.36 -15.33 -14.95
C ALA A 271 -8.61 -16.23 -13.95
N VAL A 272 -8.33 -15.72 -12.75
CA VAL A 272 -7.74 -16.49 -11.65
C VAL A 272 -8.68 -17.59 -11.17
N LEU A 273 -9.94 -17.25 -10.90
CA LEU A 273 -10.95 -18.22 -10.44
C LEU A 273 -11.23 -19.30 -11.48
N GLN A 274 -11.41 -18.92 -12.74
CA GLN A 274 -11.56 -19.87 -13.84
C GLN A 274 -10.34 -20.79 -13.97
N SER A 275 -9.14 -20.26 -13.76
CA SER A 275 -7.91 -21.07 -13.79
C SER A 275 -7.89 -22.07 -12.64
N GLU A 276 -8.28 -21.69 -11.43
CA GLU A 276 -8.36 -22.64 -10.29
C GLU A 276 -9.41 -23.73 -10.54
N ILE A 277 -10.60 -23.37 -11.02
CA ILE A 277 -11.68 -24.33 -11.34
C ILE A 277 -11.21 -25.35 -12.38
N ARG A 278 -10.52 -24.88 -13.43
CA ARG A 278 -9.98 -25.75 -14.48
C ARG A 278 -8.89 -26.67 -13.95
N LEU A 279 -7.95 -26.14 -13.17
CA LEU A 279 -6.87 -26.94 -12.57
C LEU A 279 -7.40 -28.03 -11.63
N LEU A 280 -8.44 -27.73 -10.85
CA LEU A 280 -9.11 -28.72 -10.01
C LEU A 280 -9.82 -29.82 -10.82
N SER A 281 -10.27 -29.48 -12.04
CA SER A 281 -10.87 -30.43 -12.99
C SER A 281 -9.83 -31.17 -13.86
N GLY A 282 -8.53 -30.91 -13.67
CA GLY A 282 -7.47 -31.47 -14.52
C GLY A 282 -7.39 -30.87 -15.92
N GLU A 283 -7.97 -29.69 -16.13
CA GLU A 283 -7.93 -28.92 -17.38
C GLU A 283 -6.83 -27.85 -17.35
N GLU A 284 -6.48 -27.35 -18.55
CA GLU A 284 -5.54 -26.23 -18.71
C GLU A 284 -6.13 -24.91 -18.17
N PRO A 285 -5.37 -24.11 -17.40
CA PRO A 285 -5.84 -22.85 -16.86
C PRO A 285 -6.11 -21.80 -17.96
N VAL A 286 -6.93 -20.80 -17.62
CA VAL A 286 -7.15 -19.64 -18.50
C VAL A 286 -5.88 -18.81 -18.62
N ILE A 287 -5.17 -18.64 -17.51
CA ILE A 287 -3.85 -18.00 -17.47
C ILE A 287 -2.80 -19.04 -17.84
N ARG A 288 -2.33 -19.01 -19.10
CA ARG A 288 -1.39 -20.01 -19.67
C ARG A 288 0.08 -19.64 -19.56
N GLU A 289 0.37 -18.43 -19.09
CA GLU A 289 1.75 -17.96 -18.96
C GLU A 289 2.47 -18.74 -17.86
N GLU A 290 3.54 -19.45 -18.25
CA GLU A 290 4.30 -20.27 -17.30
C GLU A 290 4.93 -19.42 -16.19
N ASN A 291 4.87 -19.93 -14.95
CA ASN A 291 5.50 -19.32 -13.78
C ASN A 291 5.12 -17.85 -13.52
N VAL A 292 3.97 -17.39 -14.04
CA VAL A 292 3.65 -15.96 -14.05
C VAL A 292 3.44 -15.34 -12.67
N PHE A 293 3.04 -16.18 -11.69
CA PHE A 293 2.88 -15.83 -10.28
C PHE A 293 3.99 -16.40 -9.38
N LYS A 294 4.87 -17.25 -9.92
CA LYS A 294 5.87 -17.96 -9.13
C LYS A 294 6.91 -16.99 -8.58
N ASP A 295 7.15 -17.08 -7.29
CA ASP A 295 8.09 -16.22 -6.54
C ASP A 295 7.74 -14.72 -6.60
N LYS A 296 6.51 -14.37 -7.02
CA LYS A 296 6.02 -12.99 -7.11
C LYS A 296 5.30 -12.54 -5.83
N TYR A 297 5.32 -11.25 -5.56
CA TYR A 297 4.41 -10.60 -4.61
C TYR A 297 3.09 -10.28 -5.31
N VAL A 298 1.98 -10.74 -4.75
CA VAL A 298 0.66 -10.59 -5.35
C VAL A 298 -0.22 -9.72 -4.47
N PHE A 299 -0.84 -8.71 -5.08
CA PHE A 299 -1.86 -7.91 -4.42
C PHE A 299 -3.22 -8.16 -5.03
N PHE A 300 -4.24 -8.35 -4.19
CA PHE A 300 -5.64 -8.38 -4.59
C PHE A 300 -6.31 -7.06 -4.26
N GLY A 301 -7.07 -6.49 -5.19
CA GLY A 301 -7.80 -5.24 -4.95
C GLY A 301 -8.93 -5.01 -5.95
N PHE A 302 -9.67 -3.91 -5.77
CA PHE A 302 -10.83 -3.59 -6.59
C PHE A 302 -10.51 -2.62 -7.71
N SER A 303 -11.08 -2.88 -8.90
CA SER A 303 -10.98 -1.99 -10.06
C SER A 303 -12.30 -1.81 -10.83
N ALA A 304 -13.41 -2.37 -10.34
CA ALA A 304 -14.73 -2.15 -10.93
C ALA A 304 -15.26 -0.73 -10.63
N PRO A 305 -15.89 -0.02 -11.59
CA PRO A 305 -16.35 1.38 -11.44
C PRO A 305 -17.31 1.72 -10.27
N GLY A 306 -17.83 0.74 -9.53
CA GLY A 306 -18.64 0.94 -8.32
C GLY A 306 -17.99 0.49 -7.01
N LEU A 307 -16.82 -0.17 -7.08
CA LEU A 307 -16.08 -0.71 -5.94
C LEU A 307 -14.68 -0.09 -5.80
N TYR A 308 -14.36 0.80 -6.72
CA TYR A 308 -13.05 1.40 -6.87
C TYR A 308 -12.75 2.33 -5.69
N ASP A 309 -11.63 2.09 -4.99
CA ASP A 309 -11.02 3.09 -4.11
C ASP A 309 -10.23 4.08 -4.98
N LEU A 310 -10.93 5.07 -5.53
CA LEU A 310 -10.41 6.05 -6.49
C LEU A 310 -9.46 7.03 -5.78
N ARG A 311 -8.16 6.91 -6.05
CA ARG A 311 -7.11 7.78 -5.48
C ARG A 311 -6.45 8.62 -6.59
N PRO A 312 -6.49 9.97 -6.53
CA PRO A 312 -5.78 10.81 -7.50
C PRO A 312 -4.26 10.65 -7.37
N ALA A 313 -3.55 10.36 -8.46
CA ALA A 313 -2.10 10.17 -8.48
C ALA A 313 -1.40 11.21 -9.39
N PRO A 314 -0.12 11.54 -9.13
CA PRO A 314 0.61 12.62 -9.83
C PRO A 314 0.95 12.31 -11.31
N VAL A 315 0.67 11.09 -11.75
CA VAL A 315 0.94 10.54 -13.09
C VAL A 315 -0.27 10.59 -14.04
N GLY A 316 -1.35 11.25 -13.61
CA GLY A 316 -2.57 11.42 -14.38
C GLY A 316 -3.53 10.23 -14.27
N GLY A 317 -4.82 10.54 -14.23
CA GLY A 317 -5.90 9.55 -14.14
C GLY A 317 -6.23 9.13 -12.72
N VAL A 318 -7.12 8.14 -12.61
CA VAL A 318 -7.52 7.56 -11.33
C VAL A 318 -6.78 6.26 -11.11
N TYR A 319 -6.20 6.11 -9.92
CA TYR A 319 -5.43 4.95 -9.48
C TYR A 319 -6.23 4.13 -8.50
N ALA A 320 -6.14 2.79 -8.57
CA ALA A 320 -6.67 1.95 -7.50
C ALA A 320 -5.74 2.00 -6.29
N GLY A 321 -6.29 2.03 -5.06
CA GLY A 321 -5.50 2.01 -3.82
C GLY A 321 -4.41 0.92 -3.81
N VAL A 322 -4.77 -0.28 -4.27
CA VAL A 322 -3.87 -1.42 -4.41
C VAL A 322 -2.63 -1.15 -5.28
N GLU A 323 -2.75 -0.31 -6.31
CA GLU A 323 -1.62 0.06 -7.19
C GLU A 323 -0.64 1.01 -6.49
N ILE A 324 -1.11 1.80 -5.51
CA ILE A 324 -0.23 2.64 -4.68
C ILE A 324 0.62 1.75 -3.75
N HIS A 325 0.02 0.73 -3.13
CA HIS A 325 0.76 -0.26 -2.36
C HIS A 325 1.75 -1.06 -3.21
N ALA A 326 1.35 -1.42 -4.44
CA ALA A 326 2.25 -2.06 -5.39
C ALA A 326 3.43 -1.15 -5.79
N THR A 327 3.18 0.14 -6.01
CA THR A 327 4.21 1.14 -6.29
C THR A 327 5.19 1.29 -5.12
N GLN A 328 4.70 1.29 -3.88
CA GLN A 328 5.56 1.31 -2.69
C GLN A 328 6.48 0.10 -2.64
N LEU A 329 5.95 -1.11 -2.85
CA LEU A 329 6.76 -2.31 -2.86
C LEU A 329 7.75 -2.31 -4.03
N ASP A 330 7.35 -1.80 -5.20
CA ASP A 330 8.21 -1.69 -6.36
C ASP A 330 9.44 -0.80 -6.06
N ASN A 331 9.22 0.38 -5.48
CA ASN A 331 10.31 1.28 -5.09
C ASN A 331 11.24 0.65 -4.04
N PHE A 332 10.69 -0.16 -3.13
CA PHE A 332 11.47 -0.89 -2.13
C PHE A 332 12.30 -2.03 -2.74
N LEU A 333 11.70 -2.83 -3.63
CA LEU A 333 12.39 -3.93 -4.29
C LEU A 333 13.50 -3.41 -5.22
N SER A 334 13.24 -2.28 -5.88
CA SER A 334 14.18 -1.63 -6.81
C SER A 334 15.21 -0.72 -6.14
N ASP A 335 15.09 -0.50 -4.82
CA ASP A 335 15.98 0.37 -4.02
C ASP A 335 16.10 1.80 -4.58
N ASP A 336 14.97 2.40 -4.97
CA ASP A 336 14.98 3.66 -5.72
C ASP A 336 13.87 4.66 -5.33
N PHE A 337 13.44 4.64 -4.06
CA PHE A 337 12.58 5.69 -3.50
C PHE A 337 13.10 7.10 -3.82
N MET A 338 12.19 8.06 -3.95
CA MET A 338 12.59 9.45 -4.16
C MET A 338 13.13 10.05 -2.86
N HIS A 339 14.23 10.80 -2.99
CA HIS A 339 14.79 11.57 -1.90
C HIS A 339 14.27 13.00 -1.96
N ILE A 340 13.78 13.52 -0.84
CA ILE A 340 13.49 14.94 -0.70
C ILE A 340 14.83 15.69 -0.63
N SER A 341 14.99 16.72 -1.46
CA SER A 341 16.18 17.57 -1.42
C SER A 341 16.26 18.25 -0.05
N PRO A 342 17.43 18.26 0.60
CA PRO A 342 17.65 19.04 1.80
C PRO A 342 17.31 20.52 1.57
N ALA A 343 16.75 21.17 2.58
CA ALA A 343 16.36 22.58 2.56
C ALA A 343 17.50 23.60 2.32
N TRP A 344 18.76 23.13 2.29
CA TRP A 344 19.98 23.95 2.17
C TRP A 344 20.70 23.79 0.82
N LEU A 345 20.14 22.98 -0.08
CA LEU A 345 20.48 22.93 -1.51
C LEU A 345 19.55 23.87 -2.27
#